data_AF-A0A2H9LUW8-F1
#
_entry.id   AF-A0A2H9LUW8-F1
#
_cell.length_a   1.000
_cell.length_b   1.000
_cell.length_c   1.000
_cell.angle_alpha   90.00
_cell.angle_beta   90.00
_cell.angle_gamma   90.00
#
_symmetry.space_group_name_H-M   'P 1'
#
loop_
_entity.id
_entity.type
_entity.pdbx_description
1 polymer ?
#
loop_
_entity_poly.entity_id
_entity_poly.type
_entity_poly.pdbx_seq_one_letter_code
_entity_poly.pdbx_strand_id
1 'polypeptide(L)'
;MKNISSFLKEKKAQEINVTTIIIIILAVLVMVFLIFGFTVGWSNVWPRIAGFFGAGTMTDADAKAYCDSAFLTSKEAACCMKVSVLDTATGKAVSKTCKQILGSICDAVITCA
;
A
#
# COMPACT_ATOMS: atom_id res chain seq x y z
N MET A 1 -38.48 -60.86 9.62
CA MET A 1 -37.89 -60.22 8.43
C MET A 1 -37.31 -58.88 8.86
N LYS A 2 -35.97 -58.78 8.88
CA LYS A 2 -35.20 -57.72 9.57
C LYS A 2 -34.65 -56.73 8.54
N ASN A 3 -35.10 -55.48 8.67
CA ASN A 3 -34.42 -54.20 8.35
C ASN A 3 -33.57 -54.09 7.08
N ILE A 4 -34.12 -53.40 6.06
CA ILE A 4 -33.34 -52.75 4.99
C ILE A 4 -33.64 -51.23 4.91
N SER A 5 -34.74 -50.75 5.49
CA SER A 5 -35.16 -49.34 5.43
C SER A 5 -34.39 -48.40 6.36
N SER A 6 -33.52 -48.89 7.25
CA SER A 6 -32.77 -48.05 8.21
C SER A 6 -31.40 -47.56 7.74
N PHE A 7 -30.92 -47.96 6.54
CA PHE A 7 -29.61 -47.54 6.02
C PHE A 7 -29.65 -46.31 5.08
N LEU A 8 -30.84 -45.78 4.75
CA LEU A 8 -31.00 -44.68 3.79
C LEU A 8 -31.35 -43.33 4.42
N LYS A 9 -31.31 -43.19 5.76
CA LYS A 9 -31.72 -41.93 6.42
C LYS A 9 -30.75 -41.42 7.48
N GLU A 10 -29.46 -41.55 7.23
CA GLU A 10 -28.43 -40.81 7.96
C GLU A 10 -27.35 -40.41 6.95
N LYS A 11 -27.71 -39.59 5.95
CA LYS A 11 -26.71 -38.71 5.33
C LYS A 11 -26.35 -37.69 6.41
N LYS A 12 -25.52 -38.12 7.37
CA LYS A 12 -24.72 -37.22 8.20
C LYS A 12 -24.10 -36.27 7.19
N ALA A 13 -24.59 -35.04 7.12
CA ALA A 13 -23.85 -33.97 6.49
C ALA A 13 -22.48 -34.07 7.16
N GLN A 14 -21.50 -34.54 6.40
CA GLN A 14 -20.15 -34.73 6.91
C GLN A 14 -19.82 -33.41 7.57
N GLU A 15 -19.64 -33.40 8.90
CA GLU A 15 -19.25 -32.21 9.63
C GLU A 15 -17.90 -31.82 9.08
N ILE A 16 -17.91 -31.06 7.99
CA ILE A 16 -16.73 -30.43 7.48
C ILE A 16 -16.38 -29.44 8.58
N ASN A 17 -15.28 -29.74 9.24
CA ASN A 17 -14.71 -28.91 10.28
C ASN A 17 -14.67 -27.47 9.76
N VAL A 18 -15.26 -26.53 10.51
CA VAL A 18 -15.34 -25.12 10.12
C VAL A 18 -13.96 -24.57 9.77
N THR A 19 -12.92 -25.05 10.46
CA THR A 19 -11.51 -24.77 10.16
C THR A 19 -11.12 -25.13 8.73
N THR A 20 -11.57 -26.27 8.22
CA THR A 20 -11.30 -26.72 6.83
C THR A 20 -11.96 -25.78 5.82
N ILE A 21 -13.18 -25.31 6.09
CA ILE A 21 -13.84 -24.31 5.23
C ILE A 21 -13.05 -23.00 5.19
N ILE A 22 -12.58 -22.52 6.34
CA ILE A 22 -11.78 -21.29 6.43
C ILE A 22 -10.47 -21.43 5.64
N ILE A 23 -9.79 -22.57 5.74
CA ILE A 23 -8.55 -22.84 5.00
C ILE A 23 -8.80 -22.84 3.49
N ILE A 24 -9.88 -23.46 3.03
CA ILE A 24 -10.23 -23.48 1.60
C ILE A 24 -10.50 -22.05 1.10
N ILE A 25 -11.25 -21.25 1.86
CA ILE A 25 -11.54 -19.86 1.49
C ILE A 25 -10.25 -19.03 1.44
N LEU A 26 -9.37 -19.17 2.44
CA LEU A 26 -8.06 -18.48 2.46
C LEU A 26 -7.18 -18.90 1.28
N ALA A 27 -7.12 -20.18 0.95
CA ALA A 27 -6.32 -20.69 -0.17
C ALA A 27 -6.79 -20.10 -1.51
N VAL A 28 -8.12 -20.02 -1.73
CA VAL A 28 -8.69 -19.42 -2.93
C VAL A 28 -8.41 -17.91 -2.98
N LEU A 29 -8.56 -17.20 -1.87
CA LEU A 29 -8.25 -15.77 -1.79
C LEU A 29 -6.78 -15.51 -2.14
N VAL A 30 -5.85 -16.25 -1.53
CA VAL A 30 -4.42 -16.10 -1.83
C VAL A 30 -4.12 -16.39 -3.29
N MET A 31 -4.74 -17.42 -3.88
CA MET A 31 -4.56 -17.72 -5.30
C MET A 31 -4.98 -16.54 -6.19
N VAL A 32 -6.14 -15.93 -5.91
CA VAL A 32 -6.62 -14.75 -6.66
C VAL A 32 -5.68 -13.56 -6.46
N PHE A 33 -5.25 -13.28 -5.23
CA PHE A 33 -4.34 -12.18 -4.93
C PHE A 33 -2.98 -12.34 -5.60
N LEU A 34 -2.42 -13.55 -5.64
CA LEU A 34 -1.15 -13.80 -6.32
C LEU A 34 -1.28 -13.64 -7.84
N ILE A 35 -2.36 -14.14 -8.45
CA ILE A 35 -2.59 -13.95 -9.88
C ILE A 35 -2.74 -12.44 -10.16
N PHE A 36 -3.60 -11.74 -9.44
CA PHE A 36 -3.80 -10.30 -9.67
C PHE A 36 -2.53 -9.49 -9.39
N GLY A 37 -1.79 -9.83 -8.34
CA GLY A 37 -0.52 -9.20 -7.96
C GLY A 37 0.60 -9.43 -8.97
N PHE A 38 0.70 -10.63 -9.56
CA PHE A 38 1.64 -10.89 -10.64
C PHE A 38 1.19 -10.30 -11.98
N THR A 39 -0.12 -10.15 -12.22
CA THR A 39 -0.66 -9.62 -13.48
C THR A 39 -0.58 -8.08 -13.55
N VAL A 40 -0.95 -7.39 -12.48
CA VAL A 40 -0.89 -5.91 -12.39
C VAL A 40 0.51 -5.43 -12.00
N GLY A 41 1.32 -6.33 -11.42
CA GLY A 41 2.65 -6.05 -10.93
C GLY A 41 2.65 -5.38 -9.57
N TRP A 42 3.59 -5.78 -8.72
CA TRP A 42 3.83 -5.19 -7.41
C TRP A 42 4.28 -3.71 -7.49
N SER A 43 4.63 -3.21 -8.67
CA SER A 43 5.10 -1.84 -8.90
C SER A 43 4.08 -0.75 -8.55
N ASN A 44 2.77 -1.03 -8.62
CA ASN A 44 1.72 -0.07 -8.23
C ASN A 44 1.26 -0.23 -6.77
N VAL A 45 1.52 -1.39 -6.19
CA VAL A 45 1.03 -1.76 -4.85
C VAL A 45 2.08 -1.42 -3.78
N TRP A 46 3.35 -1.67 -4.06
CA TRP A 46 4.46 -1.35 -3.16
C TRP A 46 4.57 0.14 -2.79
N PRO A 47 4.47 1.12 -3.72
CA PRO A 47 4.52 2.53 -3.34
C PRO A 47 3.31 2.96 -2.48
N ARG A 48 2.13 2.37 -2.67
CA ARG A 48 0.94 2.66 -1.84
C ARG A 48 1.05 2.07 -0.43
N ILE A 49 1.60 0.86 -0.31
CA ILE A 49 1.86 0.22 0.98
C ILE A 49 3.01 0.93 1.71
N ALA A 50 4.07 1.29 1.00
CA ALA A 50 5.23 1.95 1.59
C ALA A 50 4.95 3.41 1.99
N GLY A 51 4.06 4.11 1.27
CA GLY A 51 3.53 5.41 1.69
C GLY A 51 2.66 5.34 2.95
N PHE A 52 1.97 4.21 3.17
CA PHE A 52 1.20 3.97 4.40
C PHE A 52 2.07 3.55 5.60
N PHE A 53 3.16 2.81 5.35
CA PHE A 53 4.08 2.32 6.39
C PHE A 53 5.32 3.21 6.64
N GLY A 54 5.47 4.32 5.92
CA GLY A 54 6.57 5.29 6.11
C GLY A 54 7.97 4.76 5.78
N ALA A 55 8.08 3.58 5.16
CA ALA A 55 9.34 2.86 4.95
C ALA A 55 9.70 2.67 3.47
N GLY A 56 9.18 3.51 2.58
CA GLY A 56 9.61 3.56 1.19
C GLY A 56 9.76 4.99 0.72
N THR A 57 11.01 5.39 0.56
CA THR A 57 11.46 6.01 -0.68
C THR A 57 10.38 6.67 -1.55
N MET A 58 10.03 7.92 -1.22
CA MET A 58 9.11 8.71 -2.02
C MET A 58 9.73 9.00 -3.38
N THR A 59 8.96 8.84 -4.45
CA THR A 59 9.36 9.31 -5.77
C THR A 59 9.25 10.84 -5.83
N ASP A 60 9.92 11.49 -6.79
CA ASP A 60 9.83 12.97 -6.94
C ASP A 60 8.38 13.45 -7.13
N ALA A 61 7.48 12.61 -7.68
CA ALA A 61 6.05 12.91 -7.84
C ALA A 61 5.27 12.88 -6.51
N ASP A 62 5.54 11.89 -5.65
CA ASP A 62 4.92 11.79 -4.33
C ASP A 62 5.41 12.90 -3.40
N ALA A 63 6.70 13.23 -3.51
CA ALA A 63 7.30 14.34 -2.78
C ALA A 63 6.67 15.68 -3.17
N LYS A 64 6.33 15.87 -4.45
CA LYS A 64 5.62 17.07 -4.93
C LYS A 64 4.20 17.16 -4.35
N ALA A 65 3.44 16.08 -4.36
CA ALA A 65 2.07 16.05 -3.80
C ALA A 65 2.06 16.32 -2.29
N TYR A 66 3.06 15.78 -1.58
CA TYR A 66 3.24 16.02 -0.16
C TYR A 66 3.56 17.50 0.13
N CYS A 67 4.52 18.09 -0.59
CA CYS A 67 4.85 19.50 -0.45
C CYS A 67 3.69 20.44 -0.81
N ASP A 68 2.87 20.10 -1.82
CA ASP A 68 1.72 20.90 -2.25
C ASP A 68 0.61 20.92 -1.18
N SER A 69 0.33 19.77 -0.57
CA SER A 69 -0.61 19.69 0.56
C SER A 69 -0.14 20.46 1.81
N ALA A 70 1.16 20.43 2.09
CA ALA A 70 1.75 21.19 3.19
C ALA A 70 1.68 22.70 2.93
N PHE A 71 1.92 23.13 1.69
CA PHE A 71 1.85 24.53 1.28
C PHE A 71 0.46 25.15 1.50
N LEU A 72 -0.61 24.38 1.26
CA LEU A 72 -1.98 24.80 1.54
C LEU A 72 -2.26 25.03 3.03
N THR A 73 -1.50 24.38 3.91
CA THR A 73 -1.68 24.48 5.36
C THR A 73 -0.87 25.65 5.94
N SER A 74 0.42 25.75 5.57
CA SER A 74 1.33 26.78 6.08
C SER A 74 2.40 27.11 5.04
N LYS A 75 2.25 28.21 4.30
CA LYS A 75 3.13 28.58 3.18
C LYS A 75 4.62 28.64 3.55
N GLU A 76 4.95 29.26 4.68
CA GLU A 76 6.35 29.48 5.09
C GLU A 76 6.99 28.20 5.65
N ALA A 77 6.30 27.50 6.56
CA ALA A 77 6.81 26.26 7.15
C ALA A 77 6.90 25.10 6.14
N ALA A 78 5.95 25.04 5.20
CA ALA A 78 5.91 23.98 4.20
C ALA A 78 7.00 24.10 3.13
N CYS A 79 7.46 25.31 2.81
CA CYS A 79 8.58 25.45 1.87
C CYS A 79 9.91 24.99 2.46
N CYS A 80 10.01 24.93 3.79
CA CYS A 80 11.24 24.67 4.53
C CYS A 80 11.36 23.25 5.07
N MET A 81 10.30 22.45 4.94
CA MET A 81 10.34 21.05 5.34
C MET A 81 11.25 20.23 4.43
N LYS A 82 11.94 19.28 5.05
CA LYS A 82 12.82 18.32 4.39
C LYS A 82 12.02 17.06 4.07
N VAL A 83 12.09 16.62 2.83
CA VAL A 83 11.45 15.40 2.34
C VAL A 83 12.53 14.48 1.80
N SER A 84 12.45 13.20 2.14
CA SER A 84 13.38 12.19 1.66
C SER A 84 12.88 11.63 0.34
N VAL A 85 13.57 11.93 -0.75
CA VAL A 85 13.20 11.52 -2.10
C VAL A 85 14.24 10.54 -2.63
N LEU A 86 13.83 9.51 -3.37
CA LEU A 86 14.79 8.69 -4.10
C LEU A 86 15.37 9.45 -5.27
N ASP A 87 16.69 9.53 -5.30
CA ASP A 87 17.38 9.93 -6.50
C ASP A 87 17.43 8.74 -7.47
N THR A 88 16.73 8.87 -8.60
CA THR A 88 16.63 7.83 -9.64
C THR A 88 17.99 7.52 -10.28
N ALA A 89 18.99 8.39 -10.13
CA ALA A 89 20.33 8.17 -10.65
C ALA A 89 21.24 7.34 -9.73
N THR A 90 21.00 7.33 -8.42
CA THR A 90 21.87 6.66 -7.44
C THR A 90 21.17 5.60 -6.59
N GLY A 91 19.83 5.52 -6.65
CA GLY A 91 19.04 4.59 -5.84
C GLY A 91 19.09 4.89 -4.34
N LYS A 92 19.59 6.07 -3.95
CA LYS A 92 19.72 6.51 -2.55
C LYS A 92 18.65 7.53 -2.21
N ALA A 93 18.17 7.48 -0.97
CA ALA A 93 17.30 8.51 -0.42
C ALA A 93 18.12 9.79 -0.19
N VAL A 94 17.79 10.85 -0.91
CA VAL A 94 18.36 12.18 -0.77
C VAL A 94 17.33 13.07 -0.09
N SER A 95 17.74 13.78 0.96
CA SER A 95 16.88 14.78 1.58
C SER A 95 16.86 16.02 0.69
N LYS A 96 15.71 16.29 0.08
CA LYS A 96 15.44 17.53 -0.67
C LYS A 96 14.50 18.40 0.16
N THR A 97 14.69 19.70 0.13
CA THR A 97 13.70 20.63 0.70
C THR A 97 12.52 20.80 -0.24
N CYS A 98 11.32 21.05 0.28
CA CYS A 98 10.17 21.34 -0.57
C CYS A 98 10.41 22.56 -1.49
N LYS A 99 11.26 23.51 -1.07
CA LYS A 99 11.77 24.58 -1.95
C LYS A 99 12.46 24.05 -3.21
N GLN A 100 13.27 23.00 -3.11
CA GLN A 100 13.96 22.39 -4.25
C GLN A 100 13.03 21.58 -5.16
N ILE A 101 11.86 21.17 -4.67
CA ILE A 101 10.88 20.37 -5.41
C ILE A 101 9.82 21.25 -6.08
N LEU A 102 9.36 22.31 -5.41
CA LEU A 102 8.28 23.20 -5.87
C LEU A 102 8.77 24.52 -6.51
N GLY A 103 10.04 24.89 -6.31
CA GLY A 103 10.70 26.07 -6.91
C GLY A 103 9.80 27.31 -6.93
N SER A 104 9.16 27.54 -8.08
CA SER A 104 8.17 28.59 -8.37
C SER A 104 7.16 28.94 -7.26
N ILE A 105 6.68 27.96 -6.48
CA ILE A 105 5.64 28.20 -5.45
C ILE A 105 6.27 28.69 -4.13
N CYS A 106 7.54 28.37 -3.92
CA CYS A 106 8.31 28.68 -2.71
C CYS A 106 9.32 29.81 -2.90
N ASP A 107 9.41 30.41 -4.09
CA ASP A 107 10.35 31.51 -4.39
C ASP A 107 10.07 32.79 -3.59
N ALA A 108 8.82 32.98 -3.14
CA ALA A 108 8.44 34.04 -2.22
C ALA A 108 8.93 33.82 -0.77
N VAL A 109 9.35 32.60 -0.42
CA VAL A 109 9.84 32.23 0.92
C VAL A 109 11.37 32.33 0.93
N ILE A 110 11.86 33.45 1.46
CA ILE A 110 13.27 33.83 1.41
C ILE A 110 14.07 33.16 2.55
N THR A 111 13.45 32.89 3.70
CA THR A 111 14.14 32.35 4.87
C THR A 111 13.42 31.13 5.45
N CYS A 112 14.10 29.99 5.39
CA CYS A 112 13.81 28.83 6.21
C CYS A 112 14.66 28.95 7.47
N ALA A 113 14.13 29.66 8.47
CA ALA A 113 14.76 29.85 9.77
C ALA A 113 14.56 28.61 10.65
#